data_AF-U3PTN6-F1
#
_entry.id   AF-U3PTN6-F1
#
_cell.length_a   1.000
_cell.length_b   1.000
_cell.length_c   1.000
_cell.angle_alpha   90.00
_cell.angle_beta   90.00
_cell.angle_gamma   90.00
#
_symmetry.space_group_name_H-M   'P 1'
#
loop_
_entity.id
_entity.type
_entity.pdbx_description
1 polymer ?
#
loop_
_entity_poly.entity_id
_entity_poly.type
_entity_poly.pdbx_seq_one_letter_code
_entity_poly.pdbx_strand_id
1 'polypeptide(L)'
;MRMTPTDLSDVNGHTYTYLLNGVTPAGNWTGLFRPGEKVLLRFVNGSAMTYFDVRIPGLKMTVVAADGMPVHPVSVDEFRIAVAETYDVIVEPSGQDAFTIFCQDNARTGYVRGTLAVRQGLEAEVPPHDPRPLLTMEDMGHGGMGGTHVGGMEGGCGMGKPKGMEGGCGANMSGGGMDHAAMGHGGQGAAAKGDDRLIDMRAMAMSPKLDDPGIGLRNNGRKVLTYSDLRSTFDDPDGREPGRE
;
A
#
# COMPACT_ATOMS: atom_id res chain seq x y z
N MET A 1 18.68 -7.84 -9.31
CA MET A 1 17.41 -8.46 -8.85
C MET A 1 16.43 -8.45 -10.02
N ARG A 2 15.81 -9.58 -10.39
CA ARG A 2 14.80 -9.65 -11.47
C ARG A 2 13.41 -9.72 -10.83
N MET A 3 12.94 -8.59 -10.34
CA MET A 3 11.63 -8.44 -9.70
C MET A 3 10.77 -7.53 -10.57
N THR A 4 9.48 -7.83 -10.73
CA THR A 4 8.60 -6.91 -11.46
C THR A 4 8.28 -5.69 -10.57
N PRO A 5 8.12 -4.48 -11.13
CA PRO A 5 7.79 -3.29 -10.32
C PRO A 5 6.42 -3.34 -9.62
N THR A 6 5.63 -4.39 -9.88
CA THR A 6 4.29 -4.65 -9.34
C THR A 6 4.25 -5.87 -8.40
N ASP A 7 5.43 -6.35 -7.99
CA ASP A 7 5.59 -7.57 -7.19
C ASP A 7 5.37 -7.27 -5.70
N LEU A 8 4.10 -7.19 -5.30
CA LEU A 8 3.70 -6.88 -3.91
C LEU A 8 3.37 -8.13 -3.07
N SER A 9 3.16 -9.28 -3.70
CA SER A 9 2.68 -10.49 -3.03
C SER A 9 3.40 -11.71 -3.58
N ASP A 10 4.09 -12.45 -2.71
CA ASP A 10 4.81 -13.68 -3.11
C ASP A 10 3.85 -14.75 -3.64
N VAL A 11 2.64 -14.82 -3.09
CA VAL A 11 1.54 -15.68 -3.56
C VAL A 11 0.31 -14.81 -3.80
N ASN A 12 -0.32 -14.98 -4.95
CA ASN A 12 -1.30 -14.04 -5.48
C ASN A 12 -2.51 -14.75 -6.11
N GLY A 13 -3.42 -13.99 -6.73
CA GLY A 13 -4.66 -14.49 -7.31
C GLY A 13 -4.49 -15.50 -8.47
N HIS A 14 -3.28 -15.69 -8.99
CA HIS A 14 -3.00 -16.77 -9.94
C HIS A 14 -2.87 -18.14 -9.27
N THR A 15 -2.53 -18.18 -7.98
CA THR A 15 -2.37 -19.41 -7.20
C THR A 15 -3.50 -19.60 -6.19
N TYR A 16 -3.99 -18.52 -5.60
CA TYR A 16 -5.04 -18.56 -4.60
C TYR A 16 -6.43 -18.31 -5.17
N THR A 17 -7.40 -19.06 -4.63
CA THR A 17 -8.81 -18.66 -4.64
C THR A 17 -9.13 -18.06 -3.28
N TYR A 18 -9.39 -16.75 -3.26
CA TYR A 18 -9.79 -16.06 -2.03
C TYR A 18 -11.24 -16.41 -1.68
N LEU A 19 -11.52 -16.55 -0.38
CA LEU A 19 -12.82 -16.99 0.12
C LEU A 19 -13.39 -15.95 1.09
N LEU A 20 -14.71 -15.77 1.06
CA LEU A 20 -15.46 -14.99 2.02
C LEU A 20 -16.43 -15.95 2.70
N ASN A 21 -16.27 -16.14 4.01
CA ASN A 21 -17.04 -17.14 4.78
C ASN A 21 -17.02 -18.55 4.16
N GLY A 22 -15.87 -18.96 3.62
CA GLY A 22 -15.69 -20.26 2.96
C GLY A 22 -16.26 -20.35 1.54
N VAL A 23 -16.82 -19.25 1.00
CA VAL A 23 -17.44 -19.20 -0.32
C VAL A 23 -16.52 -18.51 -1.32
N THR A 24 -16.44 -19.06 -2.54
CA THR A 24 -15.64 -18.50 -3.64
C THR A 24 -16.27 -17.22 -4.19
N PRO A 25 -15.55 -16.42 -4.99
CA PRO A 25 -16.11 -15.20 -5.59
C PRO A 25 -17.33 -15.47 -6.48
N ALA A 26 -17.36 -16.64 -7.15
CA ALA A 26 -18.48 -17.10 -7.96
C ALA A 26 -19.65 -17.62 -7.12
N GLY A 27 -19.38 -18.18 -5.93
CA GLY A 27 -20.41 -18.63 -5.00
C GLY A 27 -21.12 -17.48 -4.28
N ASN A 28 -20.51 -16.28 -4.21
CA ASN A 28 -21.11 -15.03 -3.77
C ASN A 28 -21.90 -15.14 -2.45
N TRP A 29 -21.20 -15.17 -1.32
CA TRP A 29 -21.84 -15.16 0.00
C TRP A 29 -22.83 -13.99 0.12
N THR A 30 -24.04 -14.24 0.63
CA THR A 30 -25.10 -13.23 0.75
C THR A 30 -25.47 -12.97 2.20
N GLY A 31 -25.34 -11.71 2.63
CA GLY A 31 -25.86 -11.20 3.89
C GLY A 31 -27.20 -10.48 3.66
N LEU A 32 -28.21 -10.77 4.48
CA LEU A 32 -29.52 -10.11 4.33
C LEU A 32 -29.59 -8.81 5.10
N PHE A 33 -30.27 -7.80 4.55
CA PHE A 33 -30.60 -6.57 5.26
C PHE A 33 -32.05 -6.10 5.01
N ARG A 34 -32.57 -5.27 5.90
CA ARG A 34 -33.77 -4.46 5.73
C ARG A 34 -33.38 -3.04 5.36
N PRO A 35 -33.98 -2.42 4.33
CA PRO A 35 -33.64 -1.06 3.93
C PRO A 35 -33.69 -0.07 5.10
N GLY A 36 -32.60 0.68 5.29
CA GLY A 36 -32.46 1.69 6.35
C GLY A 36 -32.06 1.15 7.72
N GLU A 37 -31.84 -0.17 7.88
CA GLU A 37 -31.34 -0.69 9.15
C GLU A 37 -29.82 -0.49 9.29
N LYS A 38 -29.35 -0.37 10.53
CA LYS A 38 -27.91 -0.37 10.82
C LYS A 38 -27.43 -1.80 10.97
N VAL A 39 -26.50 -2.18 10.11
CA VAL A 39 -25.86 -3.50 10.13
C VAL A 39 -24.43 -3.34 10.62
N LEU A 40 -24.06 -4.09 11.65
CA LEU A 40 -22.68 -4.21 12.11
C LEU A 40 -22.02 -5.38 11.38
N LEU A 41 -21.02 -5.06 10.55
CA LEU A 41 -20.18 -6.02 9.85
C LEU A 41 -18.86 -6.15 10.59
N ARG A 42 -18.53 -7.36 11.02
CA ARG A 42 -17.20 -7.68 11.56
C ARG A 42 -16.35 -8.30 10.48
N PHE A 43 -15.34 -7.57 10.03
CA PHE A 43 -14.35 -8.06 9.10
C PHE A 43 -13.20 -8.71 9.87
N VAL A 44 -12.80 -9.90 9.43
CA VAL A 44 -11.68 -10.67 10.00
C VAL A 44 -10.85 -11.19 8.85
N ASN A 45 -9.57 -10.80 8.79
CA ASN A 45 -8.67 -11.35 7.78
C ASN A 45 -7.97 -12.60 8.33
N GLY A 46 -8.58 -13.77 8.08
CA GLY A 46 -8.01 -15.07 8.43
C GLY A 46 -7.08 -15.67 7.36
N SER A 47 -6.56 -14.87 6.43
CA SER A 47 -5.67 -15.39 5.38
C SER A 47 -4.26 -15.67 5.91
N ALA A 48 -3.45 -16.41 5.14
CA ALA A 48 -2.09 -16.75 5.54
C ALA A 48 -1.09 -15.58 5.37
N MET A 49 -1.26 -14.77 4.32
CA MET A 49 -0.27 -13.75 3.93
C MET A 49 -0.83 -12.59 3.11
N THR A 50 -2.15 -12.51 2.92
CA THR A 50 -2.76 -11.57 1.95
C THR A 50 -3.37 -10.39 2.69
N TYR A 51 -3.07 -9.18 2.23
CA TYR A 51 -3.77 -7.98 2.67
C TYR A 51 -4.92 -7.72 1.70
N PHE A 52 -6.08 -7.35 2.24
CA PHE A 52 -7.25 -7.03 1.43
C PHE A 52 -7.61 -5.56 1.56
N ASP A 53 -7.98 -4.95 0.45
CA ASP A 53 -8.60 -3.64 0.41
C ASP A 53 -10.10 -3.84 0.22
N VAL A 54 -10.85 -3.43 1.24
CA VAL A 54 -12.28 -3.69 1.38
C VAL A 54 -13.05 -2.43 1.04
N ARG A 55 -14.05 -2.56 0.16
CA ARG A 55 -14.98 -1.47 -0.20
C ARG A 55 -16.38 -2.01 -0.48
N ILE A 56 -17.38 -1.15 -0.29
CA ILE A 56 -18.78 -1.43 -0.64
C ILE A 56 -19.32 -0.26 -1.46
N PRO A 57 -19.17 -0.27 -2.80
CA PRO A 57 -19.58 0.87 -3.61
C PRO A 57 -21.05 1.22 -3.44
N GLY A 58 -21.33 2.53 -3.31
CA GLY A 58 -22.67 3.04 -3.02
C GLY A 58 -23.08 2.95 -1.55
N LEU A 59 -22.24 2.40 -0.66
CA LEU A 59 -22.52 2.28 0.77
C LEU A 59 -21.36 2.81 1.61
N LYS A 60 -21.65 3.84 2.42
CA LYS A 60 -20.66 4.42 3.30
C LYS A 60 -20.36 3.49 4.48
N MET A 61 -19.09 3.28 4.78
CA MET A 61 -18.63 2.45 5.88
C MET A 61 -18.22 3.32 7.08
N THR A 62 -18.66 2.96 8.27
CA THR A 62 -18.25 3.65 9.51
C THR A 62 -17.53 2.66 10.43
N VAL A 63 -16.21 2.79 10.52
CA VAL A 63 -15.37 1.98 11.40
C VAL A 63 -15.59 2.41 12.84
N VAL A 64 -15.90 1.45 13.73
CA VAL A 64 -16.20 1.70 15.16
C VAL A 64 -15.34 0.88 16.11
N ALA A 65 -14.67 -0.17 15.61
CA ALA A 65 -13.61 -0.84 16.35
C ALA A 65 -12.52 -1.33 15.39
N ALA A 66 -11.29 -1.37 15.89
CA ALA A 66 -10.13 -1.98 15.25
C ALA A 66 -9.47 -2.93 16.27
N ASP A 67 -9.19 -4.16 15.86
CA ASP A 67 -8.56 -5.21 16.69
C ASP A 67 -9.25 -5.44 18.04
N GLY A 68 -10.59 -5.42 18.03
CA GLY A 68 -11.42 -5.60 19.21
C GLY A 68 -11.49 -4.38 20.14
N MET A 69 -10.78 -3.29 19.83
CA MET A 69 -10.78 -2.06 20.61
C MET A 69 -11.73 -1.02 20.01
N PRO A 70 -12.66 -0.46 20.81
CA PRO A 70 -13.58 0.58 20.33
C PRO A 70 -12.80 1.85 20.01
N VAL A 71 -13.08 2.42 18.83
CA VAL A 71 -12.49 3.67 18.35
C VAL A 71 -13.56 4.72 18.14
N HIS A 72 -13.14 6.00 18.11
CA HIS A 72 -14.04 7.05 17.65
C HIS A 72 -14.52 6.73 16.22
N PRO A 73 -15.84 6.81 15.93
CA PRO A 73 -16.36 6.40 14.63
C PRO A 73 -15.73 7.14 13.45
N VAL A 74 -15.12 6.40 12.52
CA VAL A 74 -14.50 6.97 11.31
C VAL A 74 -15.26 6.52 10.08
N SER A 75 -15.87 7.49 9.40
CA SER A 75 -16.51 7.31 8.10
C SER A 75 -15.47 7.21 6.97
N VAL A 76 -15.47 6.13 6.19
CA VAL A 76 -14.54 5.85 5.08
C VAL A 76 -15.26 5.17 3.90
N ASP A 77 -14.61 5.17 2.74
CA ASP A 77 -15.06 4.47 1.53
C ASP A 77 -14.32 3.15 1.32
N GLU A 78 -13.09 3.05 1.84
CA GLU A 78 -12.23 1.88 1.72
C GLU A 78 -11.30 1.76 2.94
N PHE A 79 -10.92 0.54 3.29
CA PHE A 79 -9.88 0.29 4.28
C PHE A 79 -9.07 -0.94 3.90
N ARG A 80 -7.80 -0.94 4.29
CA ARG A 80 -6.92 -2.11 4.18
C ARG A 80 -7.00 -2.92 5.47
N ILE A 81 -7.08 -4.24 5.33
CA ILE A 81 -7.03 -5.19 6.45
C ILE A 81 -5.87 -6.16 6.24
N ALA A 82 -4.88 -6.10 7.13
CA ALA A 82 -3.75 -7.00 7.17
C ALA A 82 -4.13 -8.36 7.78
N VAL A 83 -3.23 -9.33 7.68
CA VAL A 83 -3.45 -10.67 8.25
C VAL A 83 -3.66 -10.58 9.76
N ALA A 84 -4.65 -11.30 10.26
CA ALA A 84 -5.07 -11.35 11.66
C ALA A 84 -5.68 -10.06 12.24
N GLU A 85 -5.83 -9.01 11.43
CA GLU A 85 -6.57 -7.82 11.85
C GLU A 85 -8.08 -8.05 11.83
N THR A 86 -8.78 -7.26 12.65
CA THR A 86 -10.25 -7.22 12.68
C THR A 86 -10.77 -5.78 12.69
N TYR A 87 -11.88 -5.55 11.97
CA TYR A 87 -12.56 -4.25 11.97
C TYR A 87 -14.06 -4.45 12.15
N ASP A 88 -14.64 -3.67 13.07
CA ASP A 88 -16.09 -3.54 13.20
C ASP A 88 -16.55 -2.30 12.44
N VAL A 89 -17.44 -2.52 11.49
CA VAL A 89 -17.90 -1.50 10.54
C VAL A 89 -19.41 -1.46 10.53
N ILE A 90 -19.98 -0.30 10.81
CA ILE A 90 -21.42 -0.04 10.67
C ILE A 90 -21.69 0.45 9.25
N VAL A 91 -22.71 -0.15 8.63
CA VAL A 91 -23.30 0.30 7.37
C VAL A 91 -24.81 0.48 7.52
N GLU A 92 -25.39 1.36 6.70
CA GLU A 92 -26.83 1.65 6.70
C GLU A 92 -27.37 1.58 5.25
N PRO A 93 -27.56 0.36 4.70
CA PRO A 93 -27.95 0.17 3.31
C PRO A 93 -29.36 0.70 3.02
N SER A 94 -29.46 1.64 2.08
CA SER A 94 -30.72 2.21 1.61
C SER A 94 -30.63 2.63 0.14
N GLY A 95 -31.76 2.69 -0.55
CA GLY A 95 -31.84 3.16 -1.94
C GLY A 95 -31.46 2.13 -3.03
N GLN A 96 -30.91 0.97 -2.66
CA GLN A 96 -30.63 -0.15 -3.56
C GLN A 96 -31.04 -1.47 -2.89
N ASP A 97 -31.37 -2.47 -3.69
CA ASP A 97 -31.78 -3.80 -3.20
C ASP A 97 -30.58 -4.72 -2.90
N ALA A 98 -29.40 -4.38 -3.42
CA ALA A 98 -28.17 -5.13 -3.23
C ALA A 98 -26.92 -4.23 -3.29
N PHE A 99 -25.89 -4.59 -2.52
CA PHE A 99 -24.58 -3.94 -2.49
C PHE A 99 -23.48 -5.01 -2.47
N THR A 100 -22.44 -4.85 -3.28
CA THR A 100 -21.30 -5.78 -3.31
C THR A 100 -20.27 -5.40 -2.26
N ILE A 101 -20.01 -6.32 -1.32
CA ILE A 101 -18.80 -6.28 -0.50
C ILE A 101 -17.65 -6.79 -1.36
N PHE A 102 -16.72 -5.92 -1.69
CA PHE A 102 -15.59 -6.24 -2.55
C PHE A 102 -14.28 -6.20 -1.75
N CYS A 103 -13.56 -7.31 -1.74
CA CYS A 103 -12.28 -7.46 -1.04
C CYS A 103 -11.20 -7.81 -2.07
N GLN A 104 -10.39 -6.83 -2.45
CA GLN A 104 -9.33 -6.99 -3.45
C GLN A 104 -7.99 -7.26 -2.79
N ASP A 105 -7.13 -8.12 -3.34
CA ASP A 105 -5.76 -8.24 -2.83
C ASP A 105 -4.96 -6.94 -3.08
N ASN A 106 -4.00 -6.65 -2.19
CA ASN A 106 -3.13 -5.48 -2.30
C ASN A 106 -2.30 -5.44 -3.61
N ALA A 107 -1.98 -6.60 -4.20
CA ALA A 107 -1.28 -6.69 -5.49
C ALA A 107 -2.20 -6.57 -6.72
N ARG A 108 -3.52 -6.47 -6.51
CA ARG A 108 -4.56 -6.28 -7.54
C ARG A 108 -4.70 -7.43 -8.53
N THR A 109 -4.29 -8.63 -8.14
CA THR A 109 -4.29 -9.84 -8.97
C THR A 109 -5.54 -10.71 -8.81
N GLY A 110 -6.33 -10.52 -7.76
CA GLY A 110 -7.52 -11.28 -7.45
C GLY A 110 -8.44 -10.56 -6.46
N TYR A 111 -9.58 -11.16 -6.17
CA TYR A 111 -10.52 -10.63 -5.19
C TYR A 111 -11.41 -11.74 -4.65
N VAL A 112 -12.15 -11.41 -3.60
CA VAL A 112 -13.37 -12.10 -3.23
C VAL A 112 -14.51 -11.11 -3.04
N ARG A 113 -15.73 -11.57 -3.29
CA ARG A 113 -16.94 -10.77 -3.15
C ARG A 113 -17.99 -11.47 -2.29
N GLY A 114 -18.82 -10.65 -1.65
CA GLY A 114 -20.11 -11.03 -1.11
C GLY A 114 -21.15 -9.97 -1.48
N THR A 115 -22.42 -10.25 -1.23
CA THR A 115 -23.52 -9.31 -1.48
C THR A 115 -24.32 -9.08 -0.21
N LEU A 116 -24.52 -7.82 0.17
CA LEU A 116 -25.59 -7.44 1.09
C LEU A 116 -26.86 -7.26 0.26
N ALA A 117 -27.95 -7.96 0.55
CA ALA A 117 -29.18 -7.91 -0.24
C ALA A 117 -30.45 -7.94 0.62
N VAL A 118 -31.54 -7.39 0.10
CA VAL A 118 -32.86 -7.47 0.75
C VAL A 118 -33.46 -8.88 0.74
N ARG A 119 -32.97 -9.75 -0.16
CA ARG A 119 -33.36 -11.16 -0.27
C ARG A 119 -32.25 -11.98 -0.94
N GLN A 120 -32.31 -13.29 -0.76
CA GLN A 120 -31.37 -14.23 -1.39
C GLN A 120 -31.46 -14.19 -2.93
N GLY A 121 -30.33 -14.48 -3.58
CA GLY A 121 -30.19 -14.56 -5.04
C GLY A 121 -30.15 -13.23 -5.79
N LEU A 122 -30.09 -12.10 -5.07
CA LEU A 122 -29.76 -10.82 -5.67
C LEU A 122 -28.24 -10.65 -5.72
N GLU A 123 -27.76 -10.01 -6.78
CA GLU A 123 -26.37 -9.60 -6.94
C GLU A 123 -26.32 -8.12 -7.33
N ALA A 124 -25.26 -7.44 -6.90
CA ALA A 124 -24.92 -6.11 -7.38
C ALA A 124 -23.71 -6.17 -8.33
N GLU A 125 -23.44 -5.07 -9.02
CA GLU A 125 -22.31 -4.97 -9.94
C GLU A 125 -20.98 -5.24 -9.21
N VAL A 126 -20.15 -6.10 -9.78
CA VAL A 126 -18.80 -6.35 -9.27
C VAL A 126 -17.88 -5.23 -9.74
N PRO A 127 -17.25 -4.50 -8.81
CA PRO A 127 -16.31 -3.45 -9.18
C PRO A 127 -15.13 -3.99 -10.00
N PRO A 128 -14.61 -3.22 -10.97
CA PRO A 128 -13.38 -3.59 -11.64
C PRO A 128 -12.20 -3.57 -10.65
N HIS A 129 -11.14 -4.29 -11.01
CA HIS A 129 -9.87 -4.20 -10.30
C HIS A 129 -9.30 -2.80 -10.42
N ASP A 130 -8.79 -2.26 -9.30
CA ASP A 130 -7.90 -1.10 -9.38
C ASP A 130 -6.60 -1.47 -10.13
N PRO A 131 -5.94 -0.50 -10.78
CA PRO A 131 -4.69 -0.73 -11.50
C PRO A 131 -3.60 -1.23 -10.54
N ARG A 132 -2.73 -2.12 -11.05
CA ARG A 132 -1.59 -2.64 -10.27
C ARG A 132 -0.65 -1.49 -9.90
N PRO A 133 -0.32 -1.31 -8.60
CA PRO A 133 0.57 -0.24 -8.19
C PRO A 133 1.99 -0.51 -8.65
N LEU A 134 2.67 0.55 -9.09
CA LEU A 134 4.11 0.55 -9.35
C LEU A 134 4.83 0.99 -8.09
N LEU A 135 5.75 0.16 -7.60
CA LEU A 135 6.57 0.49 -6.43
C LEU A 135 7.52 1.64 -6.76
N THR A 136 7.50 2.66 -5.92
CA THR A 136 8.43 3.79 -6.01
C THR A 136 9.69 3.51 -5.20
N MET A 137 10.74 4.31 -5.42
CA MET A 137 11.94 4.25 -4.57
C MET A 137 11.61 4.56 -3.10
N GLU A 138 10.58 5.38 -2.84
CA GLU A 138 10.11 5.65 -1.50
C GLU A 138 9.51 4.41 -0.83
N ASP A 139 8.71 3.63 -1.55
CA ASP A 139 8.11 2.39 -1.06
C ASP A 139 9.17 1.31 -0.75
N MET A 140 10.32 1.39 -1.42
CA MET A 140 11.48 0.51 -1.17
C MET A 140 12.41 1.03 -0.07
N GLY A 141 12.05 2.12 0.63
CA GLY A 141 12.88 2.70 1.69
C GLY A 141 14.07 3.52 1.19
N HIS A 142 14.12 3.87 -0.09
CA HIS A 142 15.18 4.66 -0.75
C HIS A 142 14.77 6.11 -1.06
N GLY A 143 13.64 6.60 -0.53
CA GLY A 143 13.11 7.94 -0.81
C GLY A 143 14.04 9.11 -0.45
N GLY A 144 15.06 8.89 0.39
CA GLY A 144 16.05 9.91 0.79
C GLY A 144 17.23 10.11 -0.16
N MET A 145 17.35 9.34 -1.24
CA MET A 145 18.53 9.41 -2.14
C MET A 145 18.48 10.50 -3.22
N GLY A 146 17.46 11.38 -3.21
CA GLY A 146 17.33 12.49 -4.17
C GLY A 146 18.10 13.78 -3.85
N GLY A 147 18.90 13.79 -2.76
CA GLY A 147 19.42 15.02 -2.16
C GLY A 147 20.89 15.38 -2.41
N THR A 148 21.62 14.67 -3.27
CA THR A 148 23.04 14.96 -3.52
C THR A 148 23.35 15.07 -5.02
N HIS A 149 23.42 16.34 -5.48
CA HIS A 149 23.99 16.84 -6.73
C HIS A 149 23.29 16.49 -8.05
N VAL A 150 22.22 17.21 -8.36
CA VAL A 150 22.05 17.76 -9.73
C VAL A 150 22.11 19.28 -9.59
N GLY A 151 23.34 19.79 -9.53
CA GLY A 151 23.60 21.22 -9.70
C GLY A 151 23.13 21.62 -11.09
N GLY A 152 22.23 22.60 -11.14
CA GLY A 152 21.69 23.14 -12.38
C GLY A 152 22.80 23.63 -13.32
N MET A 153 22.59 23.36 -14.60
CA MET A 153 23.25 24.09 -15.67
C MET A 153 22.20 24.38 -16.73
N GLU A 154 21.44 25.45 -16.51
CA GLU A 154 20.86 26.20 -17.63
C GLU A 154 22.01 26.71 -18.49
N GLY A 155 21.94 26.48 -19.81
CA GLY A 155 22.98 26.94 -20.72
C GLY A 155 22.79 26.51 -22.17
N GLY A 156 21.81 27.13 -22.84
CA GLY A 156 21.96 27.63 -24.22
C GLY A 156 22.10 26.63 -25.37
N CYS A 157 21.03 26.54 -26.17
CA CYS A 157 21.10 26.21 -27.58
C CYS A 157 21.90 27.27 -28.36
N GLY A 158 22.88 26.86 -29.17
CA GLY A 158 23.67 27.78 -30.01
C GLY A 158 24.47 27.06 -31.10
N MET A 159 24.11 27.33 -32.36
CA MET A 159 24.70 26.83 -33.60
C MET A 159 26.16 27.26 -33.84
N GLY A 160 26.96 26.38 -34.47
CA GLY A 160 28.25 26.75 -35.08
C GLY A 160 29.13 25.56 -35.50
N LYS A 161 28.93 25.03 -36.71
CA LYS A 161 29.89 24.16 -37.46
C LYS A 161 31.08 24.98 -38.01
N PRO A 162 32.07 24.40 -38.74
CA PRO A 162 32.77 23.10 -38.66
C PRO A 162 34.31 23.23 -38.83
N LYS A 163 35.09 22.15 -38.63
CA LYS A 163 36.33 21.70 -39.34
C LYS A 163 36.89 20.55 -38.46
N GLY A 164 37.27 19.36 -38.89
CA GLY A 164 37.67 18.78 -40.16
C GLY A 164 38.73 17.74 -39.81
N MET A 165 38.67 16.54 -40.42
CA MET A 165 39.77 15.61 -40.75
C MET A 165 39.33 14.14 -40.61
N GLU A 166 39.40 13.45 -41.74
CA GLU A 166 39.11 12.02 -41.94
C GLU A 166 40.21 11.13 -41.37
N GLY A 167 39.86 9.86 -41.10
CA GLY A 167 40.74 8.71 -41.36
C GLY A 167 41.24 7.95 -40.13
N GLY A 168 41.16 6.62 -40.22
CA GLY A 168 42.07 5.73 -39.49
C GLY A 168 41.42 4.62 -38.67
N CYS A 169 41.17 3.48 -39.32
CA CYS A 169 41.15 2.19 -38.65
C CYS A 169 42.58 1.82 -38.21
N GLY A 170 42.72 1.28 -36.98
CA GLY A 170 43.86 0.44 -36.61
C GLY A 170 44.76 0.91 -35.45
N ALA A 171 44.89 0.00 -34.48
CA ALA A 171 46.01 -0.21 -33.55
C ALA A 171 46.08 0.61 -32.24
N ASN A 172 45.69 -0.09 -31.17
CA ASN A 172 46.51 -0.41 -30.00
C ASN A 172 46.96 0.75 -29.08
N MET A 173 46.25 0.91 -27.95
CA MET A 173 46.86 1.32 -26.69
C MET A 173 46.35 0.43 -25.56
N SER A 174 47.22 -0.46 -25.11
CA SER A 174 47.22 -1.05 -23.78
C SER A 174 47.05 0.01 -22.69
N GLY A 175 46.45 -0.43 -21.58
CA GLY A 175 46.84 0.05 -20.26
C GLY A 175 46.04 1.22 -19.73
N GLY A 176 45.08 0.90 -18.89
CA GLY A 176 44.35 1.88 -18.09
C GLY A 176 43.13 1.21 -17.49
N GLY A 177 43.34 0.17 -16.67
CA GLY A 177 42.28 -0.36 -15.83
C GLY A 177 41.69 0.80 -15.04
N MET A 178 40.44 1.13 -15.29
CA MET A 178 39.71 2.07 -14.46
C MET A 178 39.61 1.43 -13.08
N ASP A 179 40.37 1.98 -12.14
CA ASP A 179 40.40 1.50 -10.77
C ASP A 179 39.06 1.88 -10.11
N HIS A 180 38.11 0.95 -10.13
CA HIS A 180 36.79 1.13 -9.52
C HIS A 180 36.89 1.40 -8.00
N ALA A 181 38.05 1.14 -7.37
CA ALA A 181 38.31 1.50 -5.97
C ALA A 181 38.45 3.01 -5.76
N ALA A 182 38.88 3.78 -6.77
CA ALA A 182 38.98 5.24 -6.70
C ALA A 182 37.61 5.95 -6.81
N MET A 183 36.56 5.22 -7.20
CA MET A 183 35.21 5.77 -7.38
C MET A 183 34.39 5.84 -6.08
N GLY A 184 35.02 5.71 -4.91
CA GLY A 184 34.42 6.16 -3.65
C GLY A 184 33.02 5.61 -3.35
N HIS A 185 32.67 4.43 -3.85
CA HIS A 185 31.42 3.73 -3.52
C HIS A 185 31.46 3.06 -2.13
N GLY A 186 32.40 3.47 -1.28
CA GLY A 186 32.40 3.16 0.14
C GLY A 186 31.25 3.93 0.78
N GLY A 187 30.12 3.25 0.96
CA GLY A 187 28.92 3.80 1.56
C GLY A 187 29.25 4.57 2.83
N GLN A 188 29.04 5.88 2.78
CA GLN A 188 28.85 6.69 3.99
C GLN A 188 27.47 6.33 4.56
N GLY A 189 27.34 5.13 5.12
CA GLY A 189 26.44 4.92 6.23
C GLY A 189 26.99 5.77 7.37
N ALA A 190 26.52 7.00 7.50
CA ALA A 190 26.82 7.82 8.66
C ALA A 190 26.32 7.08 9.89
N ALA A 191 27.23 6.37 10.57
CA ALA A 191 26.98 5.84 11.89
C ALA A 191 26.58 7.04 12.77
N ALA A 192 25.33 7.06 13.22
CA ALA A 192 24.92 8.00 14.25
C ALA A 192 25.88 7.82 15.43
N LYS A 193 26.61 8.87 15.80
CA LYS A 193 27.52 8.85 16.94
C LYS A 193 26.77 8.32 18.17
N GLY A 194 27.22 7.18 18.71
CA GLY A 194 26.83 6.71 20.06
C GLY A 194 25.95 5.47 20.17
N ASP A 195 25.77 4.67 19.12
CA ASP A 195 25.06 3.39 19.23
C ASP A 195 25.91 2.22 18.68
N ASP A 196 26.59 1.52 19.58
CA ASP A 196 27.51 0.40 19.34
C ASP A 196 26.81 -0.92 18.94
N ARG A 197 25.48 -0.90 18.74
CA ARG A 197 24.75 -2.08 18.25
C ARG A 197 25.09 -2.30 16.77
N LEU A 198 25.75 -3.43 16.49
CA LEU A 198 26.13 -3.94 15.16
C LEU A 198 24.91 -4.23 14.28
N ILE A 199 24.16 -3.19 13.91
CA ILE A 199 23.01 -3.27 13.01
C ILE A 199 23.49 -2.81 11.65
N ASP A 200 23.74 -3.77 10.77
CA ASP A 200 24.30 -3.54 9.43
C ASP A 200 23.33 -2.77 8.51
N MET A 201 22.02 -2.80 8.80
CA MET A 201 20.96 -2.16 8.00
C MET A 201 20.11 -1.22 8.86
N ARG A 202 20.53 0.05 8.97
CA ARG A 202 19.75 1.11 9.61
C ARG A 202 19.01 1.94 8.55
N ALA A 203 17.73 2.23 8.80
CA ALA A 203 16.98 3.17 7.98
C ALA A 203 17.61 4.57 8.13
N MET A 204 18.12 5.12 7.03
CA MET A 204 18.82 6.42 7.03
C MET A 204 17.86 7.61 7.20
N ALA A 205 16.57 7.41 6.91
CA ALA A 205 15.51 8.38 7.13
C ALA A 205 14.27 7.65 7.66
N MET A 206 13.91 7.93 8.91
CA MET A 206 12.68 7.43 9.52
C MET A 206 11.66 8.57 9.52
N SER A 207 10.44 8.29 9.08
CA SER A 207 9.30 9.19 9.19
C SER A 207 8.09 8.41 9.69
N PRO A 208 7.25 9.00 10.55
CA PRO A 208 5.95 8.42 10.85
C PRO A 208 5.11 8.44 9.57
N LYS A 209 4.49 7.30 9.23
CA LYS A 209 3.59 7.15 8.08
C LYS A 209 2.19 6.73 8.53
N LEU A 210 1.74 7.27 9.65
CA LEU A 210 0.43 6.92 10.22
C LEU A 210 -0.73 7.40 9.34
N ASP A 211 -0.51 8.48 8.59
CA ASP A 211 -1.43 9.10 7.64
C ASP A 211 -1.27 8.58 6.20
N ASP A 212 -0.31 7.68 5.95
CA ASP A 212 -0.16 7.03 4.65
C ASP A 212 -1.17 5.87 4.53
N PRO A 213 -2.12 5.91 3.57
CA PRO A 213 -3.03 4.80 3.33
C PRO A 213 -2.32 3.57 2.74
N GLY A 214 -1.09 3.74 2.26
CA GLY A 214 -0.25 2.67 1.73
C GLY A 214 -0.33 2.49 0.22
N ILE A 215 0.52 1.59 -0.27
CA ILE A 215 0.72 1.34 -1.71
C ILE A 215 -0.60 0.92 -2.36
N GLY A 216 -0.94 1.55 -3.50
CA GLY A 216 -2.15 1.26 -4.26
C GLY A 216 -3.43 1.92 -3.73
N LEU A 217 -3.32 2.71 -2.64
CA LEU A 217 -4.45 3.43 -2.03
C LEU A 217 -4.26 4.96 -2.05
N ARG A 218 -3.04 5.44 -2.29
CA ARG A 218 -2.74 6.87 -2.46
C ARG A 218 -3.43 7.42 -3.71
N ASN A 219 -4.07 8.58 -3.57
CA ASN A 219 -4.69 9.33 -4.68
C ASN A 219 -5.72 8.55 -5.53
N ASN A 220 -6.39 7.55 -4.95
CA ASN A 220 -7.37 6.71 -5.65
C ASN A 220 -8.79 7.33 -5.71
N GLY A 221 -8.97 8.56 -5.22
CA GLY A 221 -10.24 9.28 -5.21
C GLY A 221 -11.23 8.84 -4.12
N ARG A 222 -10.83 7.95 -3.21
CA ARG A 222 -11.66 7.43 -2.12
C ARG A 222 -11.11 7.88 -0.78
N LYS A 223 -11.98 8.00 0.24
CA LYS A 223 -11.53 8.19 1.61
C LYS A 223 -11.08 6.85 2.18
N VAL A 224 -9.77 6.66 2.30
CA VAL A 224 -9.16 5.45 2.83
C VAL A 224 -8.89 5.61 4.32
N LEU A 225 -9.21 4.59 5.13
CA LEU A 225 -8.84 4.56 6.54
C LEU A 225 -7.31 4.54 6.72
N THR A 226 -6.80 5.41 7.58
CA THR A 226 -5.40 5.43 8.00
C THR A 226 -5.27 5.23 9.51
N TYR A 227 -4.09 4.84 9.98
CA TYR A 227 -3.83 4.77 11.42
C TYR A 227 -3.98 6.13 12.11
N SER A 228 -3.72 7.22 11.38
CA SER A 228 -3.87 8.58 11.90
C SER A 228 -5.32 8.95 12.21
N ASP A 229 -6.30 8.27 11.61
CA ASP A 229 -7.73 8.46 11.88
C ASP A 229 -8.19 7.73 13.15
N LEU A 230 -7.48 6.68 13.57
CA LEU A 230 -7.87 5.84 14.70
C LEU A 230 -7.52 6.52 16.02
N ARG A 231 -8.52 6.65 16.89
CA ARG A 231 -8.40 7.25 18.22
C ARG A 231 -9.14 6.40 19.23
N SER A 232 -8.48 6.13 20.36
CA SER A 232 -9.09 5.47 21.52
C SER A 232 -10.30 6.26 22.00
N THR A 233 -11.32 5.55 22.47
CA THR A 233 -12.53 6.16 23.08
C THR A 233 -12.33 6.49 24.56
N PHE A 234 -11.18 6.16 25.12
CA PHE A 234 -10.78 6.41 26.49
C PHE A 234 -9.35 6.95 26.54
N ASP A 235 -9.04 7.72 27.57
CA ASP A 235 -7.69 8.23 27.82
C ASP A 235 -6.71 7.10 28.11
N ASP A 236 -5.43 7.31 27.84
CA ASP A 236 -4.39 6.31 28.12
C ASP A 236 -4.40 5.92 29.61
N PRO A 237 -4.70 4.65 29.95
CA PRO A 237 -4.73 4.20 31.34
C PRO A 237 -3.37 4.27 32.03
N ASP A 238 -2.28 4.18 31.26
CA ASP A 238 -0.91 4.23 31.78
C ASP A 238 -0.51 5.66 32.18
N GLY A 239 -1.03 6.67 31.45
CA GLY A 239 -0.83 8.09 31.71
C GLY A 239 0.62 8.57 31.67
N ARG A 240 1.56 7.69 31.32
CA ARG A 240 2.98 7.99 31.15
C ARG A 240 3.22 8.48 29.73
N GLU A 241 4.03 9.52 29.60
CA GLU A 241 4.50 9.94 28.28
C GLU A 241 5.26 8.80 27.59
N PRO A 242 5.10 8.61 26.26
CA PRO A 242 5.81 7.57 25.52
C PRO A 242 7.33 7.65 25.71
N GLY A 243 7.91 6.64 26.35
CA GLY A 243 9.36 6.48 26.55
C GLY A 243 9.98 5.47 25.56
N ARG A 244 11.31 5.43 25.50
CA ARG A 244 12.09 4.42 24.73
C ARG A 244 12.72 3.35 25.61
N GLU A 245 12.25 3.19 26.85
CA GLU A 245 12.82 2.27 27.85
C GLU A 245 12.22 0.87 27.78
#